data_AF-A0AAV6HS37-F1
#
_entry.id   AF-A0AAV6HS37-F1
#
_cell.length_a   1.000
_cell.length_b   1.000
_cell.length_c   1.000
_cell.angle_alpha   90.00
_cell.angle_beta   90.00
_cell.angle_gamma   90.00
#
_symmetry.space_group_name_H-M   'P 1'
#
loop_
_entity.id
_entity.type
_entity.pdbx_description
1 polymer ?
#
loop_
_entity_poly.entity_id
_entity_poly.type
_entity_poly.pdbx_seq_one_letter_code
_entity_poly.pdbx_strand_id
1 'polypeptide(L)'
;MHSQDQLPVHINQEERQFRRHHTRHYYMQRVQESLAKRVSKVICGVFLTLLLIAGVIVFITWLSLRPHRPRFHVRDFSIPALAQQNGFENAQVIFNVTDRNPNQHIGIYYDAMQVTLYYQDQGIGGASLLFPFYQGSKNTTVLYGVLSGATLTVNNGRWTEFQKDKAQGVVVFRLQFTSTIRFKVTTWGSKRHKMHANCDVGVGPDVAAWLSLIPKSPSFAISDFRIPASNRTNSSVSHRGEVVPNTSLSFNLTISNPNKDHWRFVSVNPRMPENLPSTPSPTTTMCDTKRFSLWVLQIVGLLGLLVFLLWLSLRPKQPTYTIIDFSLPTSPVNQGGDNSTISFELEIRNPNKDSDIYYDNMLLTFFYGEDTLGQKTIPSFHQKKDSTTQMFDHVDADPHVRKKLLGVISKATAELKVAVVTKIRYRMWGRKSKHHGINLHGRLPIGSDGKISGKKKKIRLRHKSMKWRKRGRNP
;
A
#
# COMPACT_ATOMS: atom_id res chain seq x y z
N MET A 1 -53.85 25.75 114.33
CA MET A 1 -54.89 25.02 113.58
C MET A 1 -54.16 24.21 112.52
N HIS A 2 -53.93 22.91 112.79
CA HIS A 2 -54.44 21.76 112.02
C HIS A 2 -54.00 21.72 110.55
N SER A 3 -53.13 20.77 110.18
CA SER A 3 -53.46 19.46 109.51
C SER A 3 -53.75 19.70 108.02
N GLN A 4 -53.22 18.98 107.02
CA GLN A 4 -52.68 17.62 106.93
C GLN A 4 -52.02 17.45 105.54
N ASP A 5 -51.24 16.38 105.40
CA ASP A 5 -50.65 15.83 104.17
C ASP A 5 -51.58 15.77 102.94
N GLN A 6 -51.00 15.89 101.74
CA GLN A 6 -50.91 14.80 100.74
C GLN A 6 -50.41 15.30 99.37
N LEU A 7 -49.33 14.69 98.88
CA LEU A 7 -49.07 14.54 97.45
C LEU A 7 -49.93 13.40 96.90
N PRO A 8 -50.38 13.49 95.64
CA PRO A 8 -50.37 12.32 94.79
C PRO A 8 -49.69 12.56 93.43
N VAL A 9 -48.91 11.55 93.06
CA VAL A 9 -48.35 11.26 91.74
C VAL A 9 -49.50 11.06 90.75
N HIS A 10 -49.46 11.76 89.61
CA HIS A 10 -50.23 11.36 88.43
C HIS A 10 -49.27 11.06 87.28
N ILE A 11 -49.03 9.76 87.07
CA ILE A 11 -48.59 9.21 85.80
C ILE A 11 -49.78 9.35 84.84
N ASN A 12 -49.56 9.93 83.67
CA ASN A 12 -50.36 9.63 82.48
C ASN A 12 -49.45 9.70 81.25
N GLN A 13 -49.11 8.50 80.76
CA GLN A 13 -48.65 8.26 79.40
C GLN A 13 -49.79 8.62 78.45
N GLU A 14 -49.62 9.68 77.66
CA GLU A 14 -50.28 9.77 76.36
C GLU A 14 -49.23 9.61 75.27
N GLU A 15 -49.24 8.41 74.69
CA GLU A 15 -48.62 8.09 73.41
C GLU A 15 -49.12 9.06 72.33
N ARG A 16 -48.34 10.11 72.03
CA ARG A 16 -48.52 10.82 70.77
C ARG A 16 -47.98 9.96 69.64
N GLN A 17 -48.92 9.21 69.09
CA GLN A 17 -48.86 8.45 67.84
C GLN A 17 -47.94 9.09 66.80
N PHE A 18 -46.95 8.30 66.37
CA PHE A 18 -46.19 8.52 65.15
C PHE A 18 -47.14 8.72 63.97
N ARG A 19 -47.23 9.93 63.41
CA ARG A 19 -47.65 10.14 62.02
C ARG A 19 -46.45 10.56 61.17
N ARG A 20 -45.64 9.57 60.79
CA ARG A 20 -44.72 9.69 59.64
C ARG A 20 -45.54 9.62 58.35
N HIS A 21 -46.21 10.71 58.01
CA HIS A 21 -46.82 10.90 56.69
C HIS A 21 -46.00 11.90 55.88
N HIS A 22 -44.82 11.49 55.41
CA HIS A 22 -44.18 12.01 54.21
C HIS A 22 -42.95 11.17 53.92
N THR A 23 -43.07 10.13 53.10
CA THR A 23 -41.87 9.40 52.65
C THR A 23 -42.05 8.66 51.33
N ARG A 24 -43.28 8.34 50.89
CA ARG A 24 -43.49 7.64 49.61
C ARG A 24 -43.02 8.45 48.40
N HIS A 25 -43.34 9.75 48.30
CA HIS A 25 -42.92 10.57 47.16
C HIS A 25 -41.40 10.71 47.03
N TYR A 26 -40.70 10.92 48.15
CA TYR A 26 -39.23 11.04 48.16
C TYR A 26 -38.53 9.73 47.76
N TYR A 27 -38.99 8.58 48.28
CA TYR A 27 -38.42 7.27 47.91
C TYR A 27 -38.73 6.89 46.47
N MET A 28 -39.92 7.20 45.94
CA MET A 28 -40.25 6.95 44.53
C MET A 28 -39.41 7.80 43.57
N GLN A 29 -39.20 9.08 43.89
CA GLN A 29 -38.39 9.99 43.06
C GLN A 29 -36.91 9.56 43.03
N ARG A 30 -36.34 9.16 44.17
CA ARG A 30 -34.93 8.72 44.26
C ARG A 30 -34.69 7.37 43.56
N VAL A 31 -35.66 6.46 43.62
CA VAL A 31 -35.62 5.17 42.91
C VAL A 31 -35.73 5.39 41.39
N GLN A 32 -36.62 6.26 40.94
CA GLN A 32 -36.75 6.63 39.52
C GLN A 32 -35.47 7.26 38.95
N GLU A 33 -34.83 8.19 39.68
CA GLU A 33 -33.54 8.76 39.24
C GLU A 33 -32.42 7.72 39.15
N SER A 34 -32.40 6.75 40.08
CA SER A 34 -31.41 5.67 40.09
C SER A 34 -31.62 4.66 38.95
N LEU A 35 -32.88 4.37 38.61
CA LEU A 35 -33.28 3.50 37.51
C LEU A 35 -33.04 4.18 36.17
N ALA A 36 -33.45 5.43 36.00
CA ALA A 36 -33.25 6.21 34.78
C ALA A 36 -31.75 6.33 34.42
N LYS A 37 -30.88 6.57 35.40
CA LYS A 37 -29.42 6.61 35.19
C LYS A 37 -28.82 5.26 34.81
N ARG A 38 -29.35 4.14 35.33
CA ARG A 38 -28.89 2.78 34.97
C ARG A 38 -29.38 2.37 33.59
N VAL A 39 -30.65 2.64 33.29
CA VAL A 39 -31.29 2.37 32.01
C VAL A 39 -30.63 3.20 30.90
N SER A 40 -30.41 4.50 31.13
CA SER A 40 -29.71 5.38 30.18
C SER A 40 -28.31 4.85 29.82
N LYS A 41 -27.50 4.41 30.81
CA LYS A 41 -26.16 3.85 30.55
C LYS A 41 -26.18 2.55 29.74
N VAL A 42 -27.14 1.66 30.01
CA VAL A 42 -27.32 0.42 29.25
C VAL A 42 -27.73 0.73 27.82
N ILE A 43 -28.73 1.60 27.64
CA ILE A 43 -29.19 2.05 26.32
C ILE A 43 -28.02 2.66 25.54
N CYS A 44 -27.24 3.52 26.19
CA CYS A 44 -26.08 4.14 25.58
C CYS A 44 -25.04 3.06 25.17
N GLY A 45 -24.69 2.12 26.06
CA GLY A 45 -23.70 1.09 25.75
C GLY A 45 -24.11 0.18 24.60
N VAL A 46 -25.40 -0.18 24.54
CA VAL A 46 -25.99 -0.90 23.40
C VAL A 46 -25.86 -0.05 22.13
N PHE A 47 -26.19 1.23 22.18
CA PHE A 47 -26.07 2.15 21.05
C PHE A 47 -24.63 2.26 20.52
N LEU A 48 -23.63 2.43 21.38
CA LEU A 48 -22.22 2.44 20.97
C LEU A 48 -21.75 1.14 20.35
N THR A 49 -22.23 0.00 20.87
CA THR A 49 -21.87 -1.32 20.34
C THR A 49 -22.44 -1.49 18.93
N LEU A 50 -23.68 -1.05 18.72
CA LEU A 50 -24.29 -1.04 17.38
C LEU A 50 -23.53 -0.11 16.43
N LEU A 51 -23.09 1.07 16.87
CA LEU A 51 -22.24 1.95 16.06
C LEU A 51 -20.90 1.30 15.69
N LEU A 52 -20.29 0.54 16.59
CA LEU A 52 -19.07 -0.22 16.31
C LEU A 52 -19.28 -1.26 15.22
N ILE A 53 -20.32 -2.07 15.37
CA ILE A 53 -20.67 -3.10 14.40
C ILE A 53 -20.97 -2.46 13.04
N ALA A 54 -21.75 -1.38 13.02
CA ALA A 54 -22.03 -0.63 11.80
C ALA A 54 -20.75 -0.09 11.15
N GLY A 55 -19.83 0.47 11.93
CA GLY A 55 -18.54 0.96 11.44
C GLY A 55 -17.67 -0.15 10.83
N VAL A 56 -17.60 -1.31 11.47
CA VAL A 56 -16.89 -2.49 10.95
C VAL A 56 -17.52 -2.98 9.65
N ILE A 57 -18.85 -3.06 9.59
CA ILE A 57 -19.57 -3.46 8.36
C ILE A 57 -19.27 -2.47 7.23
N VAL A 58 -19.38 -1.16 7.50
CA VAL A 58 -19.04 -0.12 6.51
C VAL A 58 -17.60 -0.25 6.03
N PHE A 59 -16.66 -0.53 6.94
CA PHE A 59 -15.25 -0.72 6.60
C PHE A 59 -14.99 -1.95 5.74
N ILE A 60 -15.57 -3.10 6.10
CA ILE A 60 -15.44 -4.34 5.32
C ILE A 60 -16.06 -4.15 3.94
N THR A 61 -17.26 -3.57 3.87
CA THR A 61 -17.93 -3.24 2.61
C THR A 61 -17.08 -2.29 1.77
N TRP A 62 -16.48 -1.26 2.38
CA TRP A 62 -15.57 -0.34 1.69
C TRP A 62 -14.34 -1.05 1.10
N LEU A 63 -13.70 -1.95 1.86
CA LEU A 63 -12.56 -2.72 1.36
C LEU A 63 -12.95 -3.65 0.21
N SER A 64 -14.10 -4.31 0.31
CA SER A 64 -14.62 -5.24 -0.70
C SER A 64 -15.02 -4.51 -2.00
N LEU A 65 -15.64 -3.33 -1.86
CA LEU A 65 -16.11 -2.53 -2.99
C LEU A 65 -15.02 -1.64 -3.62
N ARG A 66 -13.76 -1.78 -3.20
CA ARG A 66 -12.64 -1.03 -3.78
C ARG A 66 -12.42 -1.46 -5.25
N PRO A 67 -12.61 -0.57 -6.24
CA PRO A 67 -12.48 -0.96 -7.64
C PRO A 67 -11.04 -1.34 -8.01
N HIS A 68 -10.88 -2.54 -8.57
CA HIS A 68 -9.67 -2.98 -9.24
C HIS A 68 -9.71 -2.63 -10.72
N ARG A 69 -8.53 -2.30 -11.26
CA ARG A 69 -8.35 -1.90 -12.67
C ARG A 69 -8.55 -3.11 -13.61
N PRO A 70 -9.08 -2.92 -14.83
CA PRO A 70 -9.12 -3.96 -15.85
C PRO A 70 -7.71 -4.44 -16.24
N ARG A 71 -7.60 -5.67 -16.73
CA ARG A 71 -6.33 -6.30 -17.10
C ARG A 71 -6.34 -6.68 -18.58
N PHE A 72 -5.39 -6.13 -19.32
CA PHE A 72 -5.23 -6.37 -20.74
C PHE A 72 -4.15 -7.42 -20.97
N HIS A 73 -4.41 -8.36 -21.87
CA HIS A 73 -3.46 -9.38 -22.29
C HIS A 73 -3.53 -9.57 -23.80
N VAL A 74 -2.40 -9.36 -24.48
CA VAL A 74 -2.27 -9.65 -25.90
C VAL A 74 -2.26 -11.17 -26.07
N ARG A 75 -3.20 -11.68 -26.86
CA ARG A 75 -3.30 -13.08 -27.26
C ARG A 75 -2.48 -13.31 -28.51
N ASP A 76 -2.78 -12.52 -29.53
CA ASP A 76 -2.13 -12.59 -30.83
C ASP A 76 -1.87 -11.16 -31.32
N PHE A 77 -0.79 -11.02 -32.06
CA PHE A 77 -0.43 -9.81 -32.78
C PHE A 77 0.25 -10.29 -34.05
N SER A 78 0.10 -9.63 -35.19
CA SER A 78 0.88 -9.99 -36.38
C SER A 78 0.94 -8.83 -37.34
N ILE A 79 2.04 -8.79 -38.08
CA ILE A 79 2.23 -7.86 -39.20
C ILE A 79 2.64 -8.72 -40.39
N PRO A 80 1.70 -9.30 -41.15
CA PRO A 80 2.01 -10.29 -42.19
C PRO A 80 2.99 -9.77 -43.24
N ALA A 81 2.82 -8.51 -43.66
CA ALA A 81 3.68 -7.89 -44.67
C ALA A 81 5.13 -7.70 -44.20
N LEU A 82 5.43 -7.79 -42.89
CA LEU A 82 6.79 -7.66 -42.35
C LEU A 82 7.72 -8.81 -42.75
N ALA A 83 7.20 -9.87 -43.37
CA ALA A 83 8.02 -10.88 -44.04
C ALA A 83 8.64 -10.37 -45.37
N GLN A 84 8.12 -9.27 -45.93
CA GLN A 84 8.50 -8.74 -47.24
C GLN A 84 9.34 -7.46 -47.10
N GLN A 85 10.34 -7.30 -47.96
CA GLN A 85 11.26 -6.15 -47.91
C GLN A 85 10.56 -4.82 -48.24
N ASN A 86 9.59 -4.83 -49.15
CA ASN A 86 8.78 -3.67 -49.54
C ASN A 86 7.31 -3.77 -49.08
N GLY A 87 7.06 -4.43 -47.96
CA GLY A 87 5.69 -4.68 -47.47
C GLY A 87 4.94 -3.46 -46.92
N PHE A 88 5.52 -2.26 -46.94
CA PHE A 88 4.92 -1.07 -46.33
C PHE A 88 3.64 -0.60 -47.03
N GLU A 89 3.53 -0.77 -48.35
CA GLU A 89 2.38 -0.31 -49.15
C GLU A 89 1.09 -1.06 -48.80
N ASN A 90 1.21 -2.34 -48.44
CA ASN A 90 0.10 -3.21 -48.05
C ASN A 90 0.22 -3.63 -46.58
N ALA A 91 0.86 -2.80 -45.75
CA ALA A 91 1.06 -3.11 -44.35
C ALA A 91 -0.28 -3.21 -43.62
N GLN A 92 -0.45 -4.31 -42.91
CA GLN A 92 -1.60 -4.56 -42.06
C GLN A 92 -1.11 -5.08 -40.71
N VAL A 93 -1.66 -4.53 -39.64
CA VAL A 93 -1.39 -4.94 -38.26
C VAL A 93 -2.66 -5.57 -37.70
N ILE A 94 -2.60 -6.84 -37.36
CA ILE A 94 -3.71 -7.60 -36.79
C ILE A 94 -3.40 -7.81 -35.31
N PHE A 95 -4.37 -7.58 -34.44
CA PHE A 95 -4.21 -7.83 -33.01
C PHE A 95 -5.46 -8.41 -32.37
N ASN A 96 -5.22 -9.24 -31.37
CA ASN A 96 -6.21 -9.89 -30.53
C ASN A 96 -5.81 -9.67 -29.07
N VAL A 97 -6.54 -8.81 -28.36
CA VAL A 97 -6.25 -8.44 -26.97
C VAL A 97 -7.44 -8.78 -26.11
N THR A 98 -7.22 -9.48 -25.00
CA THR A 98 -8.27 -9.74 -24.01
C THR A 98 -8.26 -8.68 -22.93
N ASP A 99 -9.42 -8.06 -22.68
CA ASP A 99 -9.66 -7.19 -21.53
C ASP A 99 -10.45 -7.96 -20.46
N ARG A 100 -9.89 -8.06 -19.26
CA ARG A 100 -10.44 -8.83 -18.14
C ARG A 100 -10.82 -7.91 -16.98
N ASN A 101 -12.08 -7.93 -16.56
CA ASN A 101 -12.54 -7.27 -15.34
C ASN A 101 -12.26 -8.13 -14.07
N PRO A 102 -11.20 -7.87 -13.28
CA PRO A 102 -10.88 -8.73 -12.13
C PRO A 102 -11.85 -8.57 -10.95
N ASN A 103 -12.78 -7.62 -10.98
CA ASN A 103 -13.68 -7.33 -9.87
C ASN A 103 -14.77 -8.41 -9.73
N GLN A 104 -15.10 -8.79 -8.49
CA GLN A 104 -16.13 -9.80 -8.18
C GLN A 104 -17.55 -9.22 -8.17
N HIS A 105 -17.71 -7.97 -7.74
CA HIS A 105 -19.02 -7.34 -7.54
C HIS A 105 -19.18 -6.01 -8.28
N ILE A 106 -18.24 -5.68 -9.17
CA ILE A 106 -18.17 -4.37 -9.84
C ILE A 106 -18.11 -4.61 -11.34
N GLY A 107 -19.05 -4.04 -12.09
CA GLY A 107 -19.00 -3.97 -13.55
C GLY A 107 -18.27 -2.72 -14.04
N ILE A 108 -17.87 -2.72 -15.31
CA ILE A 108 -17.17 -1.61 -15.94
C ILE A 108 -17.91 -1.24 -17.21
N TYR A 109 -18.42 -0.02 -17.30
CA TYR A 109 -18.82 0.57 -18.57
C TYR A 109 -17.60 1.18 -19.24
N TYR A 110 -17.43 0.84 -20.50
CA TYR A 110 -16.47 1.46 -21.39
C TYR A 110 -17.24 2.37 -22.34
N ASP A 111 -16.82 3.62 -22.43
CA ASP A 111 -17.20 4.48 -23.54
C ASP A 111 -16.33 4.08 -24.77
N ALA A 112 -16.42 4.82 -25.88
CA ALA A 112 -15.66 4.50 -27.10
C ALA A 112 -14.17 4.30 -26.82
N MET A 113 -13.61 3.21 -27.35
CA MET A 113 -12.20 2.83 -27.14
C MET A 113 -11.38 3.15 -28.38
N GLN A 114 -10.29 3.88 -28.19
CA GLN A 114 -9.30 4.16 -29.23
C GLN A 114 -8.06 3.29 -29.02
N VAL A 115 -7.53 2.76 -30.11
CA VAL A 115 -6.22 2.09 -30.15
C VAL A 115 -5.24 2.93 -30.93
N THR A 116 -4.01 2.99 -30.45
CA THR A 116 -2.90 3.64 -31.13
C THR A 116 -1.70 2.70 -31.08
N LEU A 117 -1.10 2.47 -32.24
CA LEU A 117 0.10 1.67 -32.38
C LEU A 117 1.31 2.59 -32.40
N TYR A 118 2.29 2.30 -31.55
CA TYR A 118 3.53 3.05 -31.46
C TYR A 118 4.72 2.18 -31.85
N TYR A 119 5.69 2.80 -32.51
CA TYR A 119 7.04 2.28 -32.72
C TYR A 119 8.04 3.34 -32.25
N GLN A 120 8.98 2.96 -31.38
CA GLN A 120 9.96 3.89 -30.78
C GLN A 120 9.30 5.19 -30.24
N ASP A 121 8.20 5.05 -29.50
CA ASP A 121 7.38 6.15 -28.95
C ASP A 121 6.75 7.10 -29.97
N GLN A 122 6.79 6.79 -31.26
CA GLN A 122 6.06 7.51 -32.31
C GLN A 122 4.82 6.74 -32.78
N GLY A 123 3.69 7.43 -32.85
CA GLY A 123 2.42 6.84 -33.29
C GLY A 123 2.46 6.57 -34.79
N ILE A 124 2.35 5.30 -35.17
CA ILE A 124 2.40 4.85 -36.57
C ILE A 124 1.03 4.42 -37.09
N GLY A 125 -0.01 4.45 -36.25
CA GLY A 125 -1.37 4.12 -36.67
C GLY A 125 -2.34 4.13 -35.50
N GLY A 126 -3.63 4.18 -35.80
CA GLY A 126 -4.67 4.15 -34.78
C GLY A 126 -6.07 4.01 -35.37
N ALA A 127 -6.97 3.46 -34.57
CA ALA A 127 -8.36 3.26 -34.93
C ALA A 127 -9.27 3.37 -33.69
N SER A 128 -10.57 3.57 -33.91
CA SER A 128 -11.58 3.37 -32.87
C SER A 128 -12.06 1.92 -32.96
N LEU A 129 -11.87 1.14 -31.90
CA LEU A 129 -12.11 -0.30 -31.92
C LEU A 129 -13.53 -0.70 -31.60
N LEU A 130 -14.17 -0.01 -30.66
CA LEU A 130 -15.44 -0.45 -30.10
C LEU A 130 -16.37 0.71 -29.77
N PHE A 131 -17.65 0.44 -30.01
CA PHE A 131 -18.76 1.19 -29.44
C PHE A 131 -18.81 0.96 -27.92
N PRO A 132 -19.41 1.89 -27.15
CA PRO A 132 -19.54 1.75 -25.72
C PRO A 132 -20.15 0.41 -25.30
N PHE A 133 -19.55 -0.28 -24.33
CA PHE A 133 -20.02 -1.59 -23.87
C PHE A 133 -19.94 -1.72 -22.35
N TYR A 134 -20.74 -2.64 -21.81
CA TYR A 134 -20.72 -2.99 -20.39
C TYR A 134 -20.04 -4.34 -20.17
N GLN A 135 -19.02 -4.36 -19.33
CA GLN A 135 -18.34 -5.56 -18.90
C GLN A 135 -18.75 -5.90 -17.46
N GLY A 136 -19.52 -6.98 -17.30
CA GLY A 136 -19.93 -7.50 -15.99
C GLY A 136 -18.76 -7.91 -15.09
N SER A 137 -19.05 -8.23 -13.84
CA SER A 137 -18.05 -8.70 -12.89
C SER A 137 -17.44 -10.02 -13.36
N LYS A 138 -16.15 -10.19 -13.11
CA LYS A 138 -15.36 -11.36 -13.54
C LYS A 138 -15.52 -11.73 -15.02
N ASN A 139 -15.91 -10.80 -15.90
CA ASN A 139 -16.02 -11.06 -17.32
C ASN A 139 -14.72 -10.77 -18.09
N THR A 140 -14.58 -11.35 -19.27
CA THR A 140 -13.49 -11.11 -20.23
C THR A 140 -14.10 -10.74 -21.57
N THR A 141 -13.63 -9.66 -22.17
CA THR A 141 -14.04 -9.21 -23.50
C THR A 141 -12.82 -9.32 -24.43
N VAL A 142 -13.03 -9.82 -25.63
CA VAL A 142 -12.00 -9.88 -26.66
C VAL A 142 -12.06 -8.59 -27.48
N LEU A 143 -10.91 -7.96 -27.64
CA LEU A 143 -10.66 -6.77 -28.44
C LEU A 143 -9.85 -7.20 -29.66
N TYR A 144 -10.56 -7.47 -30.75
CA TYR A 144 -9.96 -7.79 -32.03
C TYR A 144 -9.95 -6.53 -32.91
N GLY A 145 -8.85 -6.30 -33.63
CA GLY A 145 -8.75 -5.17 -34.53
C GLY A 145 -7.68 -5.35 -35.59
N VAL A 146 -7.85 -4.58 -36.66
CA VAL A 146 -6.97 -4.56 -37.82
C VAL A 146 -6.68 -3.11 -38.16
N LEU A 147 -5.40 -2.74 -38.24
CA LEU A 147 -4.95 -1.44 -38.74
C LEU A 147 -4.35 -1.64 -40.13
N SER A 148 -4.90 -0.96 -41.13
CA SER A 148 -4.44 -0.98 -42.51
C SER A 148 -4.85 0.29 -43.25
N GLY A 149 -4.20 0.59 -44.37
CA GLY A 149 -4.51 1.76 -45.21
C GLY A 149 -4.48 3.05 -44.38
N ALA A 150 -5.54 3.86 -44.44
CA ALA A 150 -5.61 5.16 -43.76
C ALA A 150 -5.45 5.11 -42.22
N THR A 151 -5.63 3.95 -41.57
CA THR A 151 -5.45 3.78 -40.12
C THR A 151 -4.02 3.44 -39.72
N LEU A 152 -3.13 3.24 -40.69
CA LEU A 152 -1.72 2.91 -40.50
C LEU A 152 -0.85 3.84 -41.35
N THR A 153 -0.05 4.67 -40.69
CA THR A 153 0.85 5.63 -41.33
C THR A 153 2.28 5.12 -41.23
N VAL A 154 2.69 4.31 -42.20
CA VAL A 154 4.05 3.77 -42.28
C VAL A 154 4.63 4.12 -43.65
N ASN A 155 5.79 4.78 -43.65
CA ASN A 155 6.53 5.12 -44.87
C ASN A 155 7.72 4.17 -45.07
N ASN A 156 8.37 4.24 -46.23
CA ASN A 156 9.50 3.38 -46.57
C ASN A 156 10.67 3.51 -45.57
N GLY A 157 10.95 4.72 -45.08
CA GLY A 157 11.99 4.96 -44.08
C GLY A 157 11.72 4.19 -42.78
N ARG A 158 10.50 4.30 -42.24
CA ARG A 158 10.05 3.54 -41.06
C ARG A 158 10.05 2.04 -41.29
N TRP A 159 9.64 1.60 -42.47
CA TRP A 159 9.68 0.18 -42.81
C TRP A 159 11.10 -0.39 -42.81
N THR A 160 12.05 0.38 -43.34
CA THR A 160 13.47 0.01 -43.33
C THR A 160 13.99 -0.13 -41.90
N GLU A 161 13.57 0.74 -40.98
CA GLU A 161 13.87 0.60 -39.56
C GLU A 161 13.25 -0.67 -38.96
N PHE A 162 11.99 -1.00 -39.27
CA PHE A 162 11.36 -2.24 -38.77
C PHE A 162 12.12 -3.47 -39.23
N GLN A 163 12.54 -3.49 -40.50
CA GLN A 163 13.30 -4.60 -41.08
C GLN A 163 14.68 -4.71 -40.45
N LYS A 164 15.34 -3.58 -40.17
CA LYS A 164 16.62 -3.53 -39.46
C LYS A 164 16.49 -4.06 -38.03
N ASP A 165 15.52 -3.59 -37.26
CA ASP A 165 15.30 -4.01 -35.88
C ASP A 165 14.86 -5.49 -35.82
N LYS A 166 14.06 -5.95 -36.78
CA LYS A 166 13.71 -7.36 -36.94
C LYS A 166 14.94 -8.22 -37.27
N ALA A 167 15.84 -7.75 -38.14
CA ALA A 167 17.08 -8.45 -38.47
C ALA A 167 18.04 -8.55 -37.26
N GLN A 168 17.95 -7.60 -36.32
CA GLN A 168 18.65 -7.66 -35.04
C GLN A 168 17.99 -8.60 -34.01
N GLY A 169 16.80 -9.14 -34.32
CA GLY A 169 16.17 -10.23 -33.60
C GLY A 169 14.67 -10.02 -33.38
N VAL A 170 14.26 -8.86 -32.85
CA VAL A 170 12.86 -8.56 -32.55
C VAL A 170 12.61 -7.07 -32.73
N VAL A 171 11.56 -6.72 -33.46
CA VAL A 171 11.03 -5.36 -33.53
C VAL A 171 9.90 -5.20 -32.50
N VAL A 172 9.96 -4.16 -31.65
CA VAL A 172 8.97 -3.96 -30.57
C VAL A 172 8.00 -2.84 -30.91
N PHE A 173 6.71 -3.16 -30.84
CA PHE A 173 5.60 -2.23 -30.99
C PHE A 173 4.87 -2.06 -29.66
N ARG A 174 4.26 -0.90 -29.42
CA ARG A 174 3.38 -0.67 -28.27
C ARG A 174 1.96 -0.40 -28.73
N LEU A 175 1.04 -1.29 -28.37
CA LEU A 175 -0.40 -1.07 -28.48
C LEU A 175 -0.88 -0.28 -27.28
N GLN A 176 -1.39 0.93 -27.51
CA GLN A 176 -2.03 1.75 -26.50
C GLN A 176 -3.53 1.77 -26.70
N PHE A 177 -4.30 1.39 -25.67
CA PHE A 177 -5.75 1.53 -25.63
C PHE A 177 -6.11 2.69 -24.73
N THR A 178 -7.00 3.57 -25.19
CA THR A 178 -7.55 4.65 -24.38
C THR A 178 -9.07 4.61 -24.42
N SER A 179 -9.70 4.78 -23.25
CA SER A 179 -11.15 4.85 -23.15
C SER A 179 -11.54 5.65 -21.91
N THR A 180 -12.80 6.08 -21.84
CA THR A 180 -13.40 6.61 -20.62
C THR A 180 -14.24 5.51 -19.99
N ILE A 181 -13.95 5.14 -18.74
CA ILE A 181 -14.64 4.06 -18.04
C ILE A 181 -15.46 4.57 -16.86
N ARG A 182 -16.52 3.85 -16.50
CA ARG A 182 -17.32 4.05 -15.28
C ARG A 182 -17.51 2.72 -14.59
N PHE A 183 -17.26 2.66 -13.29
CA PHE A 183 -17.52 1.47 -12.48
C PHE A 183 -18.99 1.45 -12.06
N LYS A 184 -19.62 0.28 -12.09
CA LYS A 184 -20.98 0.07 -11.58
C LYS A 184 -20.95 -0.93 -10.44
N VAL A 185 -21.43 -0.50 -9.28
CA VAL A 185 -21.64 -1.31 -8.09
C VAL A 185 -23.14 -1.43 -7.88
N THR A 186 -23.71 -2.59 -8.18
CA THR A 186 -25.16 -2.83 -8.07
C THR A 186 -25.96 -1.79 -8.89
N THR A 187 -26.57 -0.80 -8.23
CA THR A 187 -27.33 0.31 -8.85
C THR A 187 -26.57 1.63 -8.92
N TRP A 188 -25.42 1.75 -8.23
CA TRP A 188 -24.64 2.98 -8.18
C TRP A 188 -23.51 2.99 -9.21
N GLY A 189 -23.42 4.07 -9.99
CA GLY A 189 -22.35 4.30 -10.95
C GLY A 189 -21.30 5.28 -10.41
N SER A 190 -20.03 5.00 -10.66
CA SER A 190 -18.95 5.97 -10.43
C SER A 190 -19.00 7.09 -11.47
N LYS A 191 -18.26 8.17 -11.19
CA LYS A 191 -17.92 9.17 -12.21
C LYS A 191 -17.10 8.55 -13.35
N ARG A 192 -16.96 9.30 -14.45
CA ARG A 192 -16.09 8.95 -15.57
C ARG A 192 -14.61 9.01 -15.17
N HIS A 193 -13.84 8.02 -15.60
CA HIS A 193 -12.40 7.91 -15.40
C HIS A 193 -11.70 7.67 -16.73
N LYS A 194 -10.54 8.29 -16.95
CA LYS A 194 -9.70 7.97 -18.11
C LYS A 194 -8.93 6.68 -17.85
N MET A 195 -8.97 5.78 -18.82
CA MET A 195 -8.24 4.52 -18.83
C MET A 195 -7.21 4.56 -19.94
N HIS A 196 -5.98 4.20 -19.61
CA HIS A 196 -4.90 3.98 -20.57
C HIS A 196 -4.34 2.57 -20.34
N ALA A 197 -4.23 1.78 -21.41
CA ALA A 197 -3.64 0.46 -21.40
C ALA A 197 -2.51 0.35 -22.43
N ASN A 198 -1.25 0.24 -22.00
CA ASN A 198 -0.11 0.02 -22.90
C ASN A 198 0.26 -1.47 -22.89
N CYS A 199 0.43 -2.05 -24.06
CA CYS A 199 0.88 -3.42 -24.26
C CYS A 199 2.06 -3.40 -25.24
N ASP A 200 3.26 -3.66 -24.75
CA ASP A 200 4.43 -3.83 -25.62
C ASP A 200 4.45 -5.26 -26.18
N VAL A 201 4.63 -5.38 -27.49
CA VAL A 201 4.62 -6.64 -28.25
C VAL A 201 5.81 -6.64 -29.20
N GLY A 202 6.60 -7.71 -29.19
CA GLY A 202 7.70 -7.89 -30.14
C GLY A 202 7.36 -8.87 -31.24
N VAL A 203 7.81 -8.57 -32.46
CA VAL A 203 7.68 -9.43 -33.63
C VAL A 203 9.09 -9.83 -34.08
N GLY A 204 9.34 -11.14 -34.19
CA GLY A 204 10.64 -11.69 -34.60
C GLY A 204 10.52 -12.69 -35.76
N PRO A 205 11.65 -13.25 -36.24
CA PRO A 205 11.70 -14.22 -37.34
C PRO A 205 10.99 -15.56 -37.03
N ASP A 206 11.03 -15.99 -35.77
CA ASP A 206 10.44 -17.26 -35.34
C ASP A 206 9.07 -17.05 -34.70
N VAL A 207 8.07 -17.74 -35.24
CA VAL A 207 6.71 -17.87 -34.67
C VAL A 207 6.74 -18.51 -33.27
N ALA A 208 7.89 -18.98 -32.77
CA ALA A 208 8.08 -19.47 -31.40
C ALA A 208 8.37 -18.37 -30.36
N ALA A 209 8.56 -17.11 -30.78
CA ALA A 209 8.90 -15.99 -29.89
C ALA A 209 7.69 -15.34 -29.18
N TRP A 210 6.45 -15.79 -29.43
CA TRP A 210 5.21 -15.24 -28.86
C TRP A 210 5.11 -15.29 -27.33
N LEU A 211 5.89 -16.15 -26.65
CA LEU A 211 5.70 -16.43 -25.22
C LEU A 211 6.64 -15.67 -24.26
N SER A 212 7.50 -14.78 -24.73
CA SER A 212 8.51 -14.13 -23.85
C SER A 212 8.35 -12.62 -23.60
N LEU A 213 7.41 -11.94 -24.26
CA LEU A 213 7.17 -10.51 -24.07
C LEU A 213 5.86 -10.28 -23.31
N ILE A 214 5.91 -10.52 -21.99
CA ILE A 214 4.85 -10.11 -21.07
C ILE A 214 4.81 -8.56 -21.08
N PRO A 215 3.70 -7.93 -21.50
CA PRO A 215 3.62 -6.48 -21.65
C PRO A 215 3.86 -5.75 -20.32
N LYS A 216 4.62 -4.65 -20.38
CA LYS A 216 4.74 -3.68 -19.29
C LYS A 216 3.33 -3.22 -18.91
N SER A 217 3.02 -3.23 -17.62
CA SER A 217 1.73 -2.72 -17.15
C SER A 217 1.53 -1.27 -17.62
N PRO A 218 0.33 -0.89 -18.05
CA PRO A 218 0.06 0.46 -18.51
C PRO A 218 0.44 1.53 -17.49
N SER A 219 1.19 2.53 -17.93
CA SER A 219 1.33 3.80 -17.22
C SER A 219 0.08 4.62 -17.47
N PHE A 220 -0.42 5.30 -16.44
CA PHE A 220 -1.47 6.30 -16.62
C PHE A 220 -1.25 7.50 -15.71
N ALA A 221 -1.39 8.66 -16.32
CA ALA A 221 -1.50 9.95 -15.65
C ALA A 221 -2.98 10.31 -15.51
N ILE A 222 -3.37 10.80 -14.33
CA ILE A 222 -4.66 11.48 -14.16
C ILE A 222 -4.37 12.95 -14.46
N SER A 223 -4.77 13.42 -15.64
CA SER A 223 -4.44 14.76 -16.12
C SER A 223 -5.40 15.86 -15.65
N ASP A 224 -6.44 15.57 -14.87
CA ASP A 224 -7.28 16.63 -14.32
C ASP A 224 -7.95 16.22 -13.01
N PHE A 225 -7.45 16.78 -11.91
CA PHE A 225 -8.14 16.77 -10.62
C PHE A 225 -8.27 18.22 -10.15
N ARG A 226 -9.35 18.88 -10.58
CA ARG A 226 -9.70 20.22 -10.12
C ARG A 226 -10.59 20.11 -8.89
N ILE A 227 -10.14 20.68 -7.77
CA ILE A 227 -10.91 20.82 -6.54
C ILE A 227 -11.82 22.05 -6.71
N PRO A 228 -13.14 21.97 -6.44
CA PRO A 228 -13.99 23.15 -6.48
C PRO A 228 -13.58 24.12 -5.36
N ALA A 229 -13.24 25.35 -5.74
CA ALA A 229 -12.99 26.42 -4.79
C ALA A 229 -14.31 26.77 -4.07
N SER A 230 -14.27 26.75 -2.74
CA SER A 230 -15.33 27.30 -1.89
C SER A 230 -15.29 28.83 -1.98
N ASN A 231 -16.43 29.41 -2.34
CA ASN A 231 -16.66 30.86 -2.39
C ASN A 231 -16.29 31.53 -1.06
N ARG A 232 -15.40 32.52 -1.13
CA ARG A 232 -15.37 33.60 -0.15
C ARG A 232 -15.15 34.93 -0.86
N THR A 233 -16.21 35.73 -0.87
CA THR A 233 -16.20 37.16 -1.14
C THR A 233 -15.36 37.86 -0.06
N ASN A 234 -14.39 38.67 -0.48
CA ASN A 234 -14.27 40.09 -0.13
C ASN A 234 -12.97 40.71 -0.65
N SER A 235 -13.15 41.68 -1.54
CA SER A 235 -12.46 42.98 -1.66
C SER A 235 -10.98 43.11 -1.24
N SER A 236 -10.16 43.38 -2.27
CA SER A 236 -9.11 44.43 -2.37
C SER A 236 -8.22 44.75 -1.16
N VAL A 237 -6.89 44.65 -1.33
CA VAL A 237 -5.97 45.80 -1.49
C VAL A 237 -4.52 45.28 -1.65
N SER A 238 -3.79 45.97 -2.54
CA SER A 238 -2.39 45.85 -2.94
C SER A 238 -1.39 46.10 -1.81
N HIS A 239 -0.27 45.36 -1.75
CA HIS A 239 1.08 45.95 -1.92
C HIS A 239 2.21 44.90 -2.01
N ARG A 240 3.18 45.30 -2.81
CA ARG A 240 4.40 44.68 -3.34
C ARG A 240 5.49 44.53 -2.26
N GLY A 241 6.30 43.47 -2.29
CA GLY A 241 7.53 43.40 -1.49
C GLY A 241 8.15 42.00 -1.39
N GLU A 242 9.37 41.88 -1.91
CA GLU A 242 10.19 40.70 -2.14
C GLU A 242 11.02 40.22 -0.91
N VAL A 243 11.30 38.91 -0.88
CA VAL A 243 12.62 38.25 -0.69
C VAL A 243 13.19 37.94 0.72
N VAL A 244 13.78 36.72 0.76
CA VAL A 244 14.78 36.04 1.63
C VAL A 244 14.41 35.40 3.00
N PRO A 245 15.18 34.39 3.49
CA PRO A 245 14.67 33.14 4.07
C PRO A 245 15.06 32.98 5.56
N ASN A 246 14.74 31.84 6.16
CA ASN A 246 15.23 31.39 7.47
C ASN A 246 14.95 32.34 8.66
N THR A 247 13.83 32.09 9.35
CA THR A 247 13.76 32.34 10.80
C THR A 247 13.13 31.15 11.48
N SER A 248 13.97 30.40 12.20
CA SER A 248 13.55 29.60 13.35
C SER A 248 13.17 30.56 14.47
N LEU A 249 11.93 30.50 14.96
CA LEU A 249 11.54 31.12 16.23
C LEU A 249 11.03 30.03 17.17
N SER A 250 11.91 29.60 18.07
CA SER A 250 11.60 28.85 19.29
C SER A 250 11.22 29.83 20.40
N PHE A 251 10.15 29.56 21.14
CA PHE A 251 9.89 30.19 22.44
C PHE A 251 9.83 29.10 23.51
N ASN A 252 10.80 29.15 24.44
CA ASN A 252 10.81 28.42 25.71
C ASN A 252 9.96 29.20 26.72
N LEU A 253 9.07 28.51 27.42
CA LEU A 253 8.40 29.07 28.59
C LEU A 253 9.01 28.45 29.86
N THR A 254 9.91 29.21 30.49
CA THR A 254 10.46 28.94 31.83
C THR A 254 9.78 29.87 32.82
N ILE A 255 9.12 29.31 33.84
CA ILE A 255 8.57 30.08 34.96
C ILE A 255 9.61 30.04 36.09
N SER A 256 10.30 31.16 36.30
CA SER A 256 11.14 31.40 37.48
C SER A 256 10.49 32.50 38.32
N ASN A 257 10.38 32.26 39.63
CA ASN A 257 9.90 33.22 40.63
C ASN A 257 11.11 33.79 41.40
N PRO A 258 11.36 35.12 41.37
CA PRO A 258 12.27 35.76 42.31
C PRO A 258 11.62 36.98 43.01
N ASN A 259 11.12 36.73 44.22
CA ASN A 259 11.14 37.58 45.41
C ASN A 259 10.38 38.94 45.44
N LYS A 260 9.34 39.01 46.28
CA LYS A 260 9.12 40.11 47.24
C LYS A 260 8.56 39.55 48.56
N ASP A 261 9.45 39.57 49.55
CA ASP A 261 9.31 40.01 50.95
C ASP A 261 8.18 39.52 51.86
N HIS A 262 8.64 38.87 52.93
CA HIS A 262 8.11 38.81 54.30
C HIS A 262 6.80 38.08 54.60
N TRP A 263 6.93 36.91 55.22
CA TRP A 263 6.00 36.46 56.28
C TRP A 263 6.79 36.06 57.53
N ARG A 264 6.49 36.75 58.64
CA ARG A 264 6.99 36.43 59.99
C ARG A 264 6.34 35.14 60.48
N PHE A 265 7.15 34.27 61.08
CA PHE A 265 6.67 33.22 61.96
C PHE A 265 6.10 33.86 63.24
N VAL A 266 4.83 33.61 63.53
CA VAL A 266 4.26 33.75 64.87
C VAL A 266 3.59 32.43 65.19
N SER A 267 4.22 31.69 66.10
CA SER A 267 3.58 30.58 66.79
C SER A 267 2.49 31.15 67.69
N VAL A 268 1.26 30.68 67.54
CA VAL A 268 0.28 30.75 68.62
C VAL A 268 -0.34 29.36 68.77
N ASN A 269 0.07 28.73 69.87
CA ASN A 269 -0.58 27.58 70.44
C ASN A 269 -1.71 28.12 71.34
N PRO A 270 -2.95 27.61 71.23
CA PRO A 270 -3.73 27.42 72.43
C PRO A 270 -4.41 26.04 72.43
N ARG A 271 -3.84 25.15 73.25
CA ARG A 271 -4.52 24.46 74.37
C ARG A 271 -5.94 23.90 74.09
N MET A 272 -6.01 22.56 74.12
CA MET A 272 -7.15 21.70 74.50
C MET A 272 -7.98 22.25 75.68
N PRO A 273 -9.29 21.93 75.82
CA PRO A 273 -9.80 20.59 76.23
C PRO A 273 -10.95 20.05 75.33
N GLU A 274 -10.96 18.77 74.97
CA GLU A 274 -11.55 17.64 75.72
C GLU A 274 -13.07 17.53 75.52
N ASN A 275 -13.51 16.52 74.75
CA ASN A 275 -14.55 15.53 75.11
C ASN A 275 -15.01 14.70 73.89
N LEU A 276 -14.77 13.38 73.98
CA LEU A 276 -15.40 12.28 73.23
C LEU A 276 -16.94 12.21 73.53
N PRO A 277 -17.82 11.43 72.84
CA PRO A 277 -17.54 10.09 72.30
C PRO A 277 -18.14 9.70 70.92
N SER A 278 -17.38 8.85 70.23
CA SER A 278 -17.74 7.73 69.33
C SER A 278 -19.11 7.66 68.64
N THR A 279 -19.12 7.56 67.29
CA THR A 279 -20.03 6.70 66.48
C THR A 279 -19.55 6.65 65.01
N PRO A 280 -19.94 5.64 64.21
CA PRO A 280 -19.03 4.90 63.35
C PRO A 280 -18.78 5.51 61.98
N SER A 281 -17.60 5.20 61.46
CA SER A 281 -17.13 5.27 60.07
C SER A 281 -18.20 5.39 58.98
N PRO A 282 -18.12 6.39 58.08
CA PRO A 282 -18.76 6.26 56.78
C PRO A 282 -17.93 5.28 55.96
N THR A 283 -18.43 4.05 55.83
CA THR A 283 -17.99 3.10 54.81
C THR A 283 -17.94 3.83 53.48
N THR A 284 -16.74 3.94 52.96
CA THR A 284 -16.40 4.56 51.69
C THR A 284 -17.36 4.07 50.61
N THR A 285 -18.28 4.94 50.17
CA THR A 285 -18.98 4.72 48.90
C THR A 285 -17.95 4.90 47.78
N MET A 286 -17.22 3.83 47.47
CA MET A 286 -16.52 3.66 46.20
C MET A 286 -17.58 3.65 45.09
N CYS A 287 -17.93 4.84 44.62
CA CYS A 287 -18.74 5.06 43.44
C CYS A 287 -18.14 4.34 42.23
N ASP A 288 -18.82 3.27 41.79
CA ASP A 288 -19.12 2.84 40.42
C ASP A 288 -18.14 3.27 39.29
N THR A 289 -16.84 3.18 39.56
CA THR A 289 -15.74 3.56 38.66
C THR A 289 -15.70 2.61 37.46
N LYS A 290 -16.07 1.35 37.69
CA LYS A 290 -16.06 0.28 36.68
C LYS A 290 -16.97 0.60 35.48
N ARG A 291 -18.14 1.23 35.69
CA ARG A 291 -19.13 1.44 34.62
C ARG A 291 -18.88 2.67 33.76
N PHE A 292 -18.32 3.75 34.30
CA PHE A 292 -17.87 4.91 33.51
C PHE A 292 -16.60 4.58 32.71
N SER A 293 -15.65 3.87 33.34
CA SER A 293 -14.43 3.41 32.67
C SER A 293 -14.74 2.48 31.49
N LEU A 294 -15.75 1.61 31.59
CA LEU A 294 -16.21 0.76 30.47
C LEU A 294 -16.66 1.59 29.25
N TRP A 295 -17.38 2.68 29.49
CA TRP A 295 -17.91 3.56 28.45
C TRP A 295 -16.81 4.34 27.72
N VAL A 296 -15.87 4.90 28.49
CA VAL A 296 -14.67 5.56 27.96
C VAL A 296 -13.81 4.57 27.17
N LEU A 297 -13.65 3.35 27.68
CA LEU A 297 -12.86 2.29 27.03
C LEU A 297 -13.46 1.87 25.69
N GLN A 298 -14.79 1.89 25.56
CA GLN A 298 -15.48 1.60 24.30
C GLN A 298 -15.27 2.71 23.24
N ILE A 299 -15.36 3.99 23.63
CA ILE A 299 -15.08 5.12 22.73
C ILE A 299 -13.62 5.13 22.30
N VAL A 300 -12.70 4.92 23.24
CA VAL A 300 -11.27 4.81 22.96
C VAL A 300 -11.00 3.62 22.03
N GLY A 301 -11.68 2.49 22.23
CA GLY A 301 -11.61 1.33 21.34
C GLY A 301 -12.07 1.63 19.90
N LEU A 302 -13.14 2.40 19.74
CA LEU A 302 -13.65 2.84 18.43
C LEU A 302 -12.70 3.79 17.71
N LEU A 303 -12.21 4.81 18.40
CA LEU A 303 -11.22 5.74 17.87
C LEU A 303 -9.92 5.02 17.52
N GLY A 304 -9.46 4.13 18.40
CA GLY A 304 -8.30 3.29 18.17
C GLY A 304 -8.45 2.40 16.94
N LEU A 305 -9.63 1.77 16.76
CA LEU A 305 -9.92 0.97 15.59
C LEU A 305 -9.91 1.82 14.31
N LEU A 306 -10.56 2.99 14.29
CA LEU A 306 -10.58 3.87 13.12
C LEU A 306 -9.16 4.28 12.71
N VAL A 307 -8.34 4.70 13.67
CA VAL A 307 -6.92 5.03 13.45
C VAL A 307 -6.14 3.81 12.94
N PHE A 308 -6.37 2.63 13.51
CA PHE A 308 -5.75 1.38 13.08
C PHE A 308 -6.13 1.00 11.63
N LEU A 309 -7.39 1.18 11.26
CA LEU A 309 -7.89 0.92 9.92
C LEU A 309 -7.31 1.89 8.88
N LEU A 310 -7.23 3.19 9.22
CA LEU A 310 -6.51 4.17 8.41
C LEU A 310 -5.03 3.80 8.26
N TRP A 311 -4.37 3.40 9.34
CA TRP A 311 -2.98 2.96 9.33
C TRP A 311 -2.75 1.73 8.43
N LEU A 312 -3.64 0.73 8.48
CA LEU A 312 -3.58 -0.43 7.60
C LEU A 312 -3.72 -0.05 6.12
N SER A 313 -4.59 0.93 5.82
CA SER A 313 -4.85 1.37 4.44
C SER A 313 -3.68 2.16 3.83
N LEU A 314 -2.93 2.89 4.66
CA LEU A 314 -1.81 3.75 4.26
C LEU A 314 -0.44 3.06 4.38
N ARG A 315 -0.40 1.78 4.75
CA ARG A 315 0.85 1.06 4.99
C ARG A 315 1.63 0.83 3.67
N PRO A 316 2.92 1.27 3.59
CA PRO A 316 3.77 0.99 2.44
C PRO A 316 3.95 -0.50 2.21
N LYS A 317 3.92 -0.88 0.94
CA LYS A 317 4.25 -2.23 0.46
C LYS A 317 5.75 -2.32 0.15
N GLN A 318 6.32 -3.51 0.34
CA GLN A 318 7.71 -3.78 0.00
C GLN A 318 7.93 -3.75 -1.52
N PRO A 319 9.08 -3.24 -1.99
CA PRO A 319 9.46 -3.34 -3.40
C PRO A 319 9.68 -4.79 -3.81
N THR A 320 9.50 -5.08 -5.09
CA THR A 320 9.75 -6.40 -5.67
C THR A 320 11.06 -6.39 -6.44
N TYR A 321 11.90 -7.40 -6.21
CA TYR A 321 13.16 -7.59 -6.93
C TYR A 321 13.07 -8.83 -7.82
N THR A 322 13.50 -8.70 -9.08
CA THR A 322 13.45 -9.76 -10.08
C THR A 322 14.74 -9.78 -10.88
N ILE A 323 15.38 -10.94 -10.99
CA ILE A 323 16.44 -11.15 -11.98
C ILE A 323 15.74 -11.47 -13.31
N ILE A 324 15.92 -10.60 -14.31
CA ILE A 324 15.33 -10.74 -15.65
C ILE A 324 16.21 -11.63 -16.51
N ASP A 325 17.51 -11.36 -16.49
CA ASP A 325 18.50 -12.05 -17.30
C ASP A 325 19.79 -12.28 -16.50
N PHE A 326 20.51 -13.33 -16.87
CA PHE A 326 21.79 -13.71 -16.31
C PHE A 326 22.54 -14.53 -17.36
N SER A 327 23.81 -14.20 -17.59
CA SER A 327 24.67 -14.93 -18.52
C SER A 327 26.05 -15.11 -17.91
N LEU A 328 26.51 -16.37 -17.90
CA LEU A 328 27.86 -16.76 -17.55
C LEU A 328 28.60 -17.20 -18.81
N PRO A 329 29.75 -16.59 -19.17
CA PRO A 329 30.54 -17.03 -20.31
C PRO A 329 31.10 -18.44 -20.09
N THR A 330 30.81 -19.35 -21.02
CA THR A 330 31.18 -20.77 -20.97
C THR A 330 32.52 -21.09 -21.65
N SER A 331 33.14 -20.12 -22.33
CA SER A 331 34.42 -20.30 -23.02
C SER A 331 35.58 -20.60 -22.04
N PRO A 332 36.49 -21.53 -22.38
CA PRO A 332 37.69 -21.77 -21.60
C PRO A 332 38.59 -20.53 -21.60
N VAL A 333 39.17 -20.21 -20.44
CA VAL A 333 40.07 -19.06 -20.26
C VAL A 333 41.39 -19.37 -20.98
N ASN A 334 41.58 -18.81 -22.17
CA ASN A 334 42.89 -18.79 -22.82
C ASN A 334 43.80 -17.80 -22.08
N GLN A 335 45.09 -18.15 -21.93
CA GLN A 335 46.06 -17.35 -21.19
C GLN A 335 46.19 -15.95 -21.81
N GLY A 336 45.62 -14.95 -21.13
CA GLY A 336 45.75 -13.54 -21.49
C GLY A 336 44.44 -12.76 -21.35
N GLY A 337 44.18 -12.24 -20.15
CA GLY A 337 43.35 -11.06 -19.90
C GLY A 337 41.84 -11.18 -20.11
N ASP A 338 41.11 -11.17 -19.01
CA ASP A 338 39.74 -10.66 -18.85
C ASP A 338 38.62 -11.32 -19.67
N ASN A 339 37.97 -12.35 -19.10
CA ASN A 339 36.59 -12.75 -19.42
C ASN A 339 35.94 -13.59 -18.30
N SER A 340 36.11 -13.19 -17.03
CA SER A 340 35.45 -13.78 -15.85
C SER A 340 34.25 -12.98 -15.36
N THR A 341 33.69 -12.14 -16.21
CA THR A 341 32.56 -11.30 -15.87
C THR A 341 31.24 -12.02 -16.12
N ILE A 342 30.42 -12.08 -15.09
CA ILE A 342 29.01 -12.49 -15.14
C ILE A 342 28.19 -11.26 -15.47
N SER A 343 27.31 -11.31 -16.46
CA SER A 343 26.33 -10.25 -16.72
C SER A 343 24.97 -10.60 -16.12
N PHE A 344 24.26 -9.61 -15.58
CA PHE A 344 22.92 -9.78 -15.05
C PHE A 344 22.05 -8.54 -15.28
N GLU A 345 20.74 -8.76 -15.35
CA GLU A 345 19.73 -7.70 -15.38
C GLU A 345 18.83 -7.80 -14.14
N LEU A 346 18.86 -6.77 -13.30
CA LEU A 346 18.04 -6.66 -12.09
C LEU A 346 16.91 -5.64 -12.28
N GLU A 347 15.68 -6.07 -12.02
CA GLU A 347 14.49 -5.24 -12.00
C GLU A 347 13.99 -5.04 -10.57
N ILE A 348 13.81 -3.78 -10.18
CA ILE A 348 13.27 -3.36 -8.90
C ILE A 348 11.99 -2.57 -9.14
N ARG A 349 10.87 -3.06 -8.62
CA ARG A 349 9.55 -2.43 -8.76
C ARG A 349 9.06 -1.86 -7.43
N ASN A 350 8.73 -0.57 -7.42
CA ASN A 350 8.00 0.09 -6.34
C ASN A 350 6.48 0.04 -6.62
N PRO A 351 5.69 -0.77 -5.87
CA PRO A 351 4.23 -0.86 -6.08
C PRO A 351 3.42 0.23 -5.36
N ASN A 352 4.08 1.13 -4.62
CA ASN A 352 3.41 2.15 -3.81
C ASN A 352 3.01 3.34 -4.66
N LYS A 353 1.76 3.80 -4.57
CA LYS A 353 1.25 4.95 -5.35
C LYS A 353 1.49 6.31 -4.68
N ASP A 354 1.75 6.27 -3.38
CA ASP A 354 1.81 7.44 -2.51
C ASP A 354 3.15 7.51 -1.75
N SER A 355 4.12 6.66 -2.12
CA SER A 355 5.39 6.56 -1.41
C SER A 355 6.56 6.33 -2.36
N ASP A 356 7.51 7.25 -2.31
CA ASP A 356 8.82 7.07 -2.96
C ASP A 356 9.71 6.19 -2.07
N ILE A 357 10.71 5.55 -2.68
CA ILE A 357 11.66 4.68 -1.98
C ILE A 357 13.09 5.19 -2.20
N TYR A 358 13.81 5.37 -1.11
CA TYR A 358 15.25 5.60 -1.10
C TYR A 358 15.93 4.29 -0.73
N TYR A 359 16.79 3.80 -1.61
CA TYR A 359 17.62 2.63 -1.39
C TYR A 359 18.98 3.09 -0.91
N ASP A 360 19.48 2.50 0.18
CA ASP A 360 20.88 2.61 0.54
C ASP A 360 21.71 1.67 -0.36
N ASN A 361 23.03 1.64 -0.17
CA ASN A 361 23.91 0.73 -0.91
C ASN A 361 23.40 -0.72 -0.77
N MET A 362 23.34 -1.40 -1.90
CA MET A 362 22.75 -2.73 -2.02
C MET A 362 23.83 -3.72 -2.40
N LEU A 363 23.98 -4.77 -1.59
CA LEU A 363 24.88 -5.87 -1.87
C LEU A 363 24.10 -6.98 -2.58
N LEU A 364 24.46 -7.23 -3.84
CA LEU A 364 24.02 -8.37 -4.63
C LEU A 364 25.11 -9.43 -4.60
N THR A 365 24.76 -10.66 -4.23
CA THR A 365 25.71 -11.77 -4.13
C THR A 365 25.16 -12.99 -4.87
N PHE A 366 25.99 -13.58 -5.73
CA PHE A 366 25.75 -14.86 -6.38
C PHE A 366 26.55 -15.94 -5.67
N PHE A 367 25.92 -17.10 -5.44
CA PHE A 367 26.51 -18.25 -4.79
C PHE A 367 26.33 -19.50 -5.64
N TYR A 368 27.31 -20.38 -5.58
CA TYR A 368 27.21 -21.75 -6.07
C TYR A 368 27.46 -22.70 -4.89
N GLY A 369 26.44 -23.48 -4.52
CA GLY A 369 26.48 -24.25 -3.28
C GLY A 369 26.51 -23.33 -2.05
N GLU A 370 27.61 -23.37 -1.31
CA GLU A 370 27.93 -22.48 -0.18
C GLU A 370 29.07 -21.49 -0.50
N ASP A 371 29.70 -21.63 -1.67
CA ASP A 371 30.79 -20.76 -2.11
C ASP A 371 30.23 -19.50 -2.79
N THR A 372 30.84 -18.34 -2.53
CA THR A 372 30.50 -17.08 -3.20
C THR A 372 31.08 -17.08 -4.61
N LEU A 373 30.21 -17.02 -5.62
CA LEU A 373 30.62 -16.92 -7.01
C LEU A 373 31.04 -15.49 -7.37
N GLY A 374 30.34 -14.47 -6.86
CA GLY A 374 30.66 -13.08 -7.13
C GLY A 374 29.72 -12.14 -6.38
N GLN A 375 30.18 -10.92 -6.12
CA GLN A 375 29.39 -9.91 -5.41
C GLN A 375 29.56 -8.52 -6.02
N LYS A 376 28.49 -7.73 -5.98
CA LYS A 376 28.46 -6.37 -6.51
C LYS A 376 27.68 -5.45 -5.58
N THR A 377 28.24 -4.27 -5.35
CA THR A 377 27.56 -3.21 -4.61
C THR A 377 26.93 -2.24 -5.61
N ILE A 378 25.60 -2.18 -5.59
CA ILE A 378 24.83 -1.19 -6.34
C ILE A 378 24.70 0.06 -5.46
N PRO A 379 25.08 1.25 -5.96
CA PRO A 379 25.04 2.48 -5.18
C PRO A 379 23.60 2.86 -4.80
N SER A 380 23.47 3.60 -3.70
CA SER A 380 22.19 4.15 -3.24
C SER A 380 21.50 4.95 -4.35
N PHE A 381 20.19 4.79 -4.50
CA PHE A 381 19.42 5.54 -5.48
C PHE A 381 17.99 5.81 -4.99
N HIS A 382 17.33 6.74 -5.68
CA HIS A 382 15.96 7.13 -5.39
C HIS A 382 15.01 6.62 -6.47
N GLN A 383 13.91 6.01 -6.06
CA GLN A 383 12.87 5.50 -6.94
C GLN A 383 11.52 6.14 -6.62
N LYS A 384 10.90 6.70 -7.65
CA LYS A 384 9.56 7.32 -7.54
C LYS A 384 8.48 6.27 -7.24
N LYS A 385 7.36 6.73 -6.70
CA LYS A 385 6.12 5.95 -6.56
C LYS A 385 5.63 5.35 -7.90
N ASP A 386 5.04 4.15 -7.83
CA ASP A 386 4.50 3.34 -8.94
C ASP A 386 5.45 3.23 -10.15
N SER A 387 6.75 3.03 -9.89
CA SER A 387 7.79 2.97 -10.93
C SER A 387 8.65 1.70 -10.84
N THR A 388 9.32 1.39 -11.94
CA THR A 388 10.24 0.26 -12.08
C THR A 388 11.59 0.77 -12.53
N THR A 389 12.65 0.25 -11.92
CA THR A 389 14.05 0.52 -12.29
C THR A 389 14.66 -0.79 -12.75
N GLN A 390 15.24 -0.79 -13.95
CA GLN A 390 16.00 -1.90 -14.49
C GLN A 390 17.47 -1.48 -14.58
N MET A 391 18.37 -2.38 -14.24
CA MET A 391 19.81 -2.16 -14.32
C MET A 391 20.49 -3.39 -14.90
N PHE A 392 21.39 -3.15 -15.84
CA PHE A 392 22.27 -4.14 -16.43
C PHE A 392 23.69 -3.87 -15.93
N ASP A 393 24.33 -4.87 -15.35
CA ASP A 393 25.67 -4.72 -14.78
C ASP A 393 26.43 -6.06 -14.81
N HIS A 394 27.71 -6.01 -14.47
CA HIS A 394 28.63 -7.12 -14.47
C HIS A 394 29.23 -7.36 -13.09
N VAL A 395 29.55 -8.62 -12.80
CA VAL A 395 30.19 -9.09 -11.57
C VAL A 395 31.36 -9.98 -11.91
N ASP A 396 32.52 -9.73 -11.30
CA ASP A 396 33.67 -10.63 -11.44
C ASP A 396 33.41 -11.93 -10.69
N ALA A 397 33.54 -13.04 -11.41
CA ALA A 397 33.38 -14.37 -10.88
C ALA A 397 34.68 -14.89 -10.27
N ASP A 398 34.60 -15.48 -9.08
CA ASP A 398 35.72 -16.22 -8.48
C ASP A 398 36.17 -17.36 -9.42
N PRO A 399 37.44 -17.40 -9.84
CA PRO A 399 37.93 -18.39 -10.80
C PRO A 399 37.78 -19.84 -10.33
N HIS A 400 37.96 -20.11 -9.03
CA HIS A 400 37.89 -21.45 -8.46
C HIS A 400 36.44 -21.95 -8.43
N VAL A 401 35.52 -21.10 -7.97
CA VAL A 401 34.09 -21.43 -7.91
C VAL A 401 33.53 -21.55 -9.33
N ARG A 402 33.94 -20.67 -10.25
CA ARG A 402 33.55 -20.73 -11.66
C ARG A 402 34.00 -22.04 -12.31
N LYS A 403 35.23 -22.50 -12.07
CA LYS A 403 35.72 -23.78 -12.62
C LYS A 403 34.86 -24.97 -12.16
N LYS A 404 34.49 -25.01 -10.87
CA LYS A 404 33.55 -26.03 -10.34
C LYS A 404 32.19 -25.95 -11.04
N LEU A 405 31.67 -24.72 -11.21
CA LEU A 405 30.38 -24.47 -11.84
C LEU A 405 30.34 -24.88 -13.32
N LEU A 406 31.38 -24.57 -14.11
CA LEU A 406 31.46 -24.92 -15.54
C LEU A 406 31.38 -26.44 -15.77
N GLY A 407 31.99 -27.24 -14.89
CA GLY A 407 31.93 -28.71 -14.97
C GLY A 407 30.53 -29.29 -14.72
N VAL A 408 29.62 -28.52 -14.10
CA VAL A 408 28.23 -28.92 -13.84
C VAL A 408 27.26 -28.29 -14.84
N ILE A 409 27.58 -27.09 -15.35
CA ILE A 409 26.85 -26.46 -16.45
C ILE A 409 26.86 -27.34 -17.70
N SER A 410 27.98 -27.99 -18.02
CA SER A 410 28.05 -28.94 -19.15
C SER A 410 27.05 -30.10 -19.03
N LYS A 411 26.60 -30.42 -17.80
CA LYS A 411 25.59 -31.43 -17.50
C LYS A 411 24.17 -30.86 -17.35
N ALA A 412 23.96 -29.57 -17.64
CA ALA A 412 22.70 -28.84 -17.53
C ALA A 412 21.99 -28.94 -16.16
N THR A 413 22.74 -29.15 -15.09
CA THR A 413 22.22 -29.38 -13.72
C THR A 413 22.59 -28.26 -12.73
N ALA A 414 23.16 -27.17 -13.21
CA ALA A 414 23.63 -26.09 -12.36
C ALA A 414 22.46 -25.26 -11.76
N GLU A 415 22.52 -25.00 -10.46
CA GLU A 415 21.58 -24.12 -9.75
C GLU A 415 22.40 -23.12 -8.92
N LEU A 416 22.22 -21.83 -9.21
CA LEU A 416 22.83 -20.73 -8.44
C LEU A 416 21.84 -20.19 -7.40
N LYS A 417 22.36 -19.69 -6.29
CA LYS A 417 21.58 -18.88 -5.34
C LYS A 417 21.97 -17.42 -5.51
N VAL A 418 21.00 -16.53 -5.55
CA VAL A 418 21.25 -15.08 -5.52
C VAL A 418 20.69 -14.51 -4.23
N ALA A 419 21.40 -13.57 -3.62
CA ALA A 419 20.96 -12.83 -2.45
C ALA A 419 21.07 -11.31 -2.69
N VAL A 420 20.08 -10.57 -2.18
CA VAL A 420 20.08 -9.11 -2.18
C VAL A 420 19.91 -8.64 -0.74
N VAL A 421 20.87 -7.87 -0.26
CA VAL A 421 20.85 -7.25 1.07
C VAL A 421 20.94 -5.73 0.92
N THR A 422 19.95 -5.01 1.44
CA THR A 422 19.94 -3.53 1.42
C THR A 422 19.07 -2.98 2.55
N LYS A 423 19.08 -1.67 2.74
CA LYS A 423 18.18 -0.92 3.61
C LYS A 423 17.41 0.08 2.76
N ILE A 424 16.13 0.23 3.04
CA ILE A 424 15.26 1.16 2.33
C ILE A 424 14.56 2.13 3.28
N ARG A 425 14.24 3.32 2.78
CA ARG A 425 13.39 4.31 3.47
C ARG A 425 12.25 4.73 2.55
N TYR A 426 11.04 4.76 3.07
CA TYR A 426 9.88 5.28 2.37
C TYR A 426 9.73 6.77 2.64
N ARG A 427 9.43 7.57 1.62
CA ARG A 427 9.02 8.96 1.81
C ARG A 427 7.52 9.09 1.61
N MET A 428 6.81 9.47 2.66
CA MET A 428 5.37 9.69 2.67
C MET A 428 5.07 11.04 3.32
N TRP A 429 4.20 11.83 2.70
CA TRP A 429 3.72 13.10 3.27
C TRP A 429 4.86 13.98 3.81
N GLY A 430 5.91 14.14 3.00
CA GLY A 430 7.08 14.97 3.34
C GLY A 430 8.07 14.35 4.34
N ARG A 431 7.73 13.27 5.05
CA ARG A 431 8.62 12.60 6.02
C ARG A 431 9.20 11.30 5.47
N LYS A 432 10.46 11.02 5.81
CA LYS A 432 11.11 9.74 5.53
C LYS A 432 10.88 8.78 6.70
N SER A 433 10.62 7.51 6.41
CA SER A 433 10.53 6.45 7.40
C SER A 433 11.91 6.12 7.97
N LYS A 434 11.93 5.32 9.04
CA LYS A 434 13.14 4.62 9.48
C LYS A 434 13.65 3.66 8.39
N HIS A 435 14.90 3.24 8.52
CA HIS A 435 15.47 2.22 7.64
C HIS A 435 14.74 0.88 7.85
N HIS A 436 14.40 0.23 6.74
CA HIS A 436 13.83 -1.11 6.70
C HIS A 436 14.82 -2.02 6.00
N GLY A 437 15.31 -3.04 6.72
CA GLY A 437 16.20 -4.05 6.13
C GLY A 437 15.46 -4.92 5.12
N ILE A 438 16.11 -5.19 3.99
CA ILE A 438 15.67 -6.10 2.95
C ILE A 438 16.74 -7.19 2.83
N ASN A 439 16.32 -8.45 2.96
CA ASN A 439 17.17 -9.62 2.72
C ASN A 439 16.38 -10.64 1.91
N LEU A 440 16.67 -10.71 0.62
CA LEU A 440 15.93 -11.51 -0.34
C LEU A 440 16.84 -12.53 -0.99
N HIS A 441 16.27 -13.69 -1.31
CA HIS A 441 16.98 -14.77 -1.98
C HIS A 441 16.19 -15.32 -3.16
N GLY A 442 16.89 -15.89 -4.13
CA GLY A 442 16.33 -16.58 -5.30
C GLY A 442 17.20 -17.75 -5.71
N ARG A 443 16.59 -18.70 -6.43
CA ARG A 443 17.27 -19.82 -7.09
C ARG A 443 17.27 -19.57 -8.59
N LEU A 444 18.43 -19.59 -9.19
CA LEU A 444 18.66 -19.38 -10.62
C LEU A 444 19.10 -20.72 -11.22
N PRO A 445 18.19 -21.53 -11.75
CA PRO A 445 18.59 -22.67 -12.58
C PRO A 445 19.34 -22.18 -13.81
N ILE A 446 20.49 -22.77 -14.11
CA ILE A 446 21.36 -22.38 -15.22
C ILE A 446 21.39 -23.52 -16.25
N GLY A 447 21.20 -23.16 -17.51
CA GLY A 447 21.23 -24.09 -18.65
C GLY A 447 22.66 -24.42 -19.07
N SER A 448 22.81 -25.38 -19.98
CA SER A 448 24.10 -25.72 -20.58
C SER A 448 24.74 -24.58 -21.37
N ASP A 449 23.94 -23.58 -21.75
CA ASP A 449 24.35 -22.34 -22.41
C ASP A 449 24.87 -21.27 -21.44
N GLY A 450 24.87 -21.53 -20.13
CA GLY A 450 25.29 -20.57 -19.11
C GLY A 450 24.24 -19.49 -18.82
N LYS A 451 23.02 -19.62 -19.33
CA LYS A 451 21.91 -18.67 -19.12
C LYS A 451 20.83 -19.23 -18.20
N ILE A 452 19.88 -18.40 -17.80
CA ILE A 452 18.75 -18.84 -16.95
C ILE A 452 17.92 -19.89 -17.70
N SER A 453 17.79 -21.08 -17.09
CA SER A 453 17.06 -22.22 -17.62
C SER A 453 15.64 -22.34 -17.04
N GLY A 454 14.76 -23.03 -17.77
CA GLY A 454 13.41 -23.38 -17.32
C GLY A 454 12.28 -22.48 -17.86
N LYS A 455 11.04 -22.91 -17.62
CA LYS A 455 9.82 -22.29 -18.18
C LYS A 455 9.58 -20.83 -17.74
N LYS A 456 10.26 -20.36 -16.70
CA LYS A 456 10.16 -18.99 -16.18
C LYS A 456 11.54 -18.33 -16.22
N LYS A 457 11.78 -17.52 -17.25
CA LYS A 457 13.05 -16.80 -17.41
C LYS A 457 13.26 -15.70 -16.36
N LYS A 458 12.19 -15.17 -15.77
CA LYS A 458 12.23 -14.13 -14.72
C LYS A 458 12.15 -14.72 -13.32
N ILE A 459 13.17 -14.51 -12.49
CA ILE A 459 13.25 -15.05 -11.12
C ILE A 459 12.98 -13.95 -10.08
N ARG A 460 11.83 -14.03 -9.40
CA ARG A 460 11.48 -13.10 -8.31
C ARG A 460 12.16 -13.51 -7.00
N LEU A 461 12.86 -12.56 -6.38
CA LEU A 461 13.51 -12.77 -5.10
C LEU A 461 12.51 -12.66 -3.95
N ARG A 462 12.68 -13.48 -2.92
CA ARG A 462 11.76 -13.58 -1.77
C ARG A 462 12.54 -13.70 -0.47
N HIS A 463 11.93 -13.26 0.63
CA HIS A 463 12.46 -13.53 1.96
C HIS A 463 12.59 -15.04 2.18
N LYS A 464 13.64 -15.46 2.90
CA LYS A 464 13.88 -16.86 3.26
C LYS A 464 12.67 -17.40 4.04
N SER A 465 11.93 -18.35 3.46
CA SER A 465 10.77 -18.94 4.15
C SER A 465 11.23 -20.04 5.12
N MET A 466 10.57 -20.21 6.28
CA MET A 466 10.93 -21.26 7.25
C MET A 466 10.86 -22.69 6.66
N LYS A 467 10.12 -22.91 5.55
CA LYS A 467 10.07 -24.22 4.86
C LYS A 467 11.43 -24.67 4.31
N TRP A 468 12.38 -23.77 4.16
CA TRP A 468 13.74 -24.07 3.71
C TRP A 468 14.60 -24.76 4.78
N ARG A 469 14.18 -24.74 6.06
CA ARG A 469 14.91 -25.39 7.16
C ARG A 469 14.82 -26.92 7.16
N LYS A 470 13.85 -27.50 6.43
CA LYS A 470 13.57 -28.95 6.44
C LYS A 470 14.14 -29.73 5.24
N ARG A 471 14.64 -29.07 4.19
CA ARG A 471 15.23 -29.75 3.00
C ARG A 471 16.76 -29.67 2.91
N GLY A 472 17.41 -29.08 3.92
CA GLY A 472 18.87 -28.91 3.98
C GLY A 472 19.46 -29.38 5.31
N ARG A 473 18.86 -30.38 5.94
CA ARG A 473 19.49 -31.10 7.05
C ARG A 473 19.74 -32.52 6.52
N ASN A 474 21.01 -32.70 6.12
CA ASN A 474 21.75 -33.86 5.61
C ASN A 474 21.44 -35.20 6.32
N PRO A 475 22.06 -36.32 5.91
CA PRO A 475 22.71 -36.66 4.64
C PRO A 475 21.93 -37.73 3.85
#